data_AF-A0A6J7FZ80-F1
#
_entry.id   AF-A0A6J7FZ80-F1
#
_cell.length_a   1.000
_cell.length_b   1.000
_cell.length_c   1.000
_cell.angle_alpha   90.00
_cell.angle_beta   90.00
_cell.angle_gamma   90.00
#
_symmetry.space_group_name_H-M   'P 1'
#
loop_
_entity.id
_entity.type
_entity.pdbx_description
1 polymer ?
#
loop_
_entity_poly.entity_id
_entity_poly.type
_entity_poly.pdbx_seq_one_letter_code
_entity_poly.pdbx_strand_id
1 'polypeptide(L)'
;MFATSVHEPADWAEFVTHALAGAAANIGGIEAILAGRPGSWEADGVRNLLTSTVGHDKENLLEHRREALVVEVDIDELLTDMGAWEPYDEASRELARRYDAIGIATVTGDPGDPLVEEGLRRLEPATEEQDRQADSIAELEERLEEQRLQDWASYGRALQAAVEAEAGRLAGLAVPVIVRVQQEASRAADERTCATWGLIDQLLTVAVQVTELPGGGRPPLSRLEVTGHASGAAQPPADSAGPSAPGRT
;
A
#
# COMPACT_ATOMS: atom_id res chain seq x y z
N MET A 1 -13.28 59.41 34.92
CA MET A 1 -14.40 58.78 34.19
C MET A 1 -13.86 57.46 33.67
N PHE A 2 -14.07 56.36 34.40
CA PHE A 2 -13.57 55.04 34.00
C PHE A 2 -14.64 54.38 33.13
N ALA A 3 -14.28 54.05 31.89
CA ALA A 3 -15.10 53.22 31.03
C ALA A 3 -15.12 51.80 31.64
N THR A 4 -16.26 51.40 32.18
CA THR A 4 -16.53 50.00 32.51
C THR A 4 -16.58 49.22 31.20
N SER A 5 -15.56 48.40 30.93
CA SER A 5 -15.63 47.40 29.88
C SER A 5 -16.73 46.41 30.26
N VAL A 6 -17.78 46.34 29.45
CA VAL A 6 -18.79 45.29 29.56
C VAL A 6 -18.10 44.01 29.09
N HIS A 7 -17.69 43.16 30.03
CA HIS A 7 -17.26 41.81 29.68
C HIS A 7 -18.52 40.98 29.44
N GLU A 8 -18.71 40.55 28.20
CA GLU A 8 -19.73 39.56 27.86
C GLU A 8 -19.46 38.28 28.67
N PRO A 9 -20.47 37.68 29.35
CA PRO A 9 -20.28 36.42 30.06
C PRO A 9 -19.81 35.34 29.09
N ALA A 10 -18.77 34.58 29.46
CA ALA A 10 -18.32 33.46 28.66
C ALA A 10 -19.40 32.37 28.60
N ASP A 11 -19.76 31.93 27.38
CA ASP A 11 -20.66 30.80 27.20
C ASP A 11 -19.93 29.49 27.48
N TRP A 12 -19.96 29.09 28.75
CA TRP A 12 -19.35 27.82 29.18
C TRP A 12 -20.08 26.62 28.58
N ALA A 13 -21.40 26.70 28.37
CA ALA A 13 -22.17 25.57 27.86
C ALA A 13 -21.78 25.24 26.39
N GLU A 14 -21.65 26.28 25.56
CA GLU A 14 -21.09 26.16 24.22
C GLU A 14 -19.67 25.57 24.25
N PHE A 15 -18.82 26.03 25.18
CA PHE A 15 -17.48 25.47 25.30
C PHE A 15 -17.48 23.96 25.65
N VAL A 16 -18.28 23.50 26.63
CA VAL A 16 -18.39 22.04 26.95
C VAL A 16 -18.81 21.26 25.73
N THR A 17 -19.88 21.71 25.07
CA THR A 17 -20.53 20.96 23.99
C THR A 17 -19.58 20.82 22.80
N HIS A 18 -18.86 21.89 22.43
CA HIS A 18 -17.83 21.83 21.39
C HIS A 18 -16.62 20.99 21.80
N ALA A 19 -16.15 21.07 23.05
CA ALA A 19 -15.04 20.26 23.54
C ALA A 19 -15.39 18.76 23.53
N LEU A 20 -16.60 18.42 23.96
CA LEU A 20 -17.11 17.05 23.96
C LEU A 20 -17.31 16.54 22.52
N ALA A 21 -17.86 17.36 21.62
CA ALA A 21 -17.99 17.04 20.21
C ALA A 21 -16.62 16.79 19.55
N GLY A 22 -15.61 17.60 19.88
CA GLY A 22 -14.24 17.39 19.39
C GLY A 22 -13.61 16.12 19.92
N ALA A 23 -13.81 15.79 21.21
CA ALA A 23 -13.36 14.53 21.78
C ALA A 23 -14.03 13.32 21.09
N ALA A 24 -15.35 13.38 20.89
CA ALA A 24 -16.08 12.35 20.14
C ALA A 24 -15.54 12.22 18.71
N ALA A 25 -15.35 13.34 18.00
CA ALA A 25 -14.85 13.35 16.63
C ALA A 25 -13.42 12.79 16.50
N ASN A 26 -12.56 13.01 17.49
CA ASN A 26 -11.19 12.47 17.50
C ASN A 26 -11.17 10.96 17.78
N ILE A 27 -11.98 10.49 18.74
CA ILE A 27 -12.07 9.08 19.20
C ILE A 27 -12.81 8.18 18.19
N GLY A 28 -13.55 8.77 17.26
CA GLY A 28 -14.24 8.06 16.17
C GLY A 28 -15.76 8.18 16.21
N GLY A 29 -16.33 8.85 17.21
CA GLY A 29 -17.73 9.26 17.26
C GLY A 29 -18.41 9.00 18.60
N ILE A 30 -19.72 9.27 18.62
CA ILE A 30 -20.55 9.22 19.83
C ILE A 30 -20.49 7.84 20.50
N GLU A 31 -20.64 6.76 19.74
CA GLU A 31 -20.65 5.43 20.36
C GLU A 31 -19.27 5.00 20.88
N ALA A 32 -18.17 5.45 20.26
CA ALA A 32 -16.83 5.14 20.74
C ALA A 32 -16.50 5.85 22.05
N ILE A 33 -16.86 7.14 22.21
CA ILE A 33 -16.63 7.85 23.47
C ILE A 33 -17.51 7.31 24.62
N LEU A 34 -18.62 6.66 24.29
CA LEU A 34 -19.56 6.05 25.25
C LEU A 34 -19.28 4.57 25.57
N ALA A 35 -18.35 3.93 24.86
CA ALA A 35 -18.09 2.50 24.94
C ALA A 35 -17.66 2.01 26.34
N GLY A 36 -17.11 2.89 27.18
CA GLY A 36 -16.65 2.52 28.52
C GLY A 36 -17.79 2.21 29.51
N ARG A 37 -19.00 2.74 29.28
CA ARG A 37 -20.15 2.51 30.18
C ARG A 37 -21.49 2.63 29.46
N PRO A 38 -21.76 1.76 28.47
CA PRO A 38 -23.01 1.82 27.71
C PRO A 38 -24.22 1.63 28.61
N GLY A 39 -25.29 2.41 28.37
CA GLY A 39 -26.57 2.30 29.06
C GLY A 39 -26.67 2.95 30.44
N SER A 40 -25.65 3.71 30.88
CA SER A 40 -25.77 4.54 32.08
C SER A 40 -26.49 5.84 31.78
N TRP A 41 -27.16 6.41 32.79
CA TRP A 41 -27.85 7.70 32.63
C TRP A 41 -26.89 8.83 32.22
N GLU A 42 -25.63 8.75 32.68
CA GLU A 42 -24.58 9.69 32.26
C GLU A 42 -24.27 9.54 30.77
N ALA A 43 -24.13 8.30 30.28
CA ALA A 43 -23.88 8.01 28.88
C ALA A 43 -25.04 8.51 28.00
N ASP A 44 -26.29 8.36 28.45
CA ASP A 44 -27.46 8.89 27.74
C ASP A 44 -27.49 10.43 27.75
N GLY A 45 -27.10 11.05 28.86
CA GLY A 45 -26.95 12.51 28.94
C GLY A 45 -25.89 13.05 27.98
N VAL A 46 -24.72 12.40 27.94
CA VAL A 46 -23.62 12.71 27.01
C VAL A 46 -24.04 12.47 25.57
N ARG A 47 -24.76 11.37 25.28
CA ARG A 47 -25.31 11.09 23.94
C ARG A 47 -26.25 12.20 23.49
N ASN A 48 -27.21 12.57 24.33
CA ASN A 48 -28.16 13.63 24.00
C ASN A 48 -27.48 14.98 23.75
N LEU A 49 -26.48 15.32 24.57
CA LEU A 49 -25.70 16.55 24.41
C LEU A 49 -24.88 16.54 23.11
N LEU A 50 -24.26 15.41 22.78
CA LEU A 50 -23.54 15.24 21.52
C LEU A 50 -24.50 15.33 20.34
N THR A 51 -25.59 14.57 20.34
CA THR A 51 -26.60 14.58 19.27
C THR A 51 -27.23 15.96 19.07
N SER A 52 -27.44 16.74 20.14
CA SER A 52 -27.92 18.13 19.99
C SER A 52 -26.88 19.07 19.37
N THR A 53 -25.59 18.74 19.50
CA THR A 53 -24.48 19.56 19.01
C THR A 53 -24.09 19.18 17.58
N VAL A 54 -23.92 17.88 17.31
CA VAL A 54 -23.40 17.37 16.04
C VAL A 54 -24.47 16.83 15.09
N GLY A 55 -25.74 16.82 15.52
CA GLY A 55 -26.87 16.25 14.80
C GLY A 55 -27.09 14.76 15.09
N HIS A 56 -28.27 14.24 14.70
CA HIS A 56 -28.70 12.87 15.02
C HIS A 56 -27.94 11.82 14.21
N ASP A 57 -27.61 12.15 12.97
CA ASP A 57 -26.84 11.28 12.07
C ASP A 57 -25.36 11.70 12.02
N LYS A 58 -24.89 12.47 13.03
CA LYS A 58 -23.51 12.94 13.18
C LYS A 58 -23.06 13.85 12.05
N GLU A 59 -24.00 14.57 11.45
CA GLU A 59 -23.84 15.39 10.24
C GLU A 59 -22.71 16.42 10.38
N ASN A 60 -22.56 17.01 11.57
CA ASN A 60 -21.54 18.04 11.84
C ASN A 60 -20.32 17.48 12.59
N LEU A 61 -20.25 16.17 12.87
CA LEU A 61 -19.22 15.61 13.74
C LEU A 61 -17.80 15.87 13.24
N LEU A 62 -17.59 15.78 11.91
CA LEU A 62 -16.27 16.01 11.31
C LEU A 62 -15.75 17.44 11.53
N GLU A 63 -16.65 18.42 11.58
CA GLU A 63 -16.32 19.84 11.77
C GLU A 63 -15.68 20.10 13.14
N HIS A 64 -15.98 19.25 14.11
CA HIS A 64 -15.44 19.34 15.46
C HIS A 64 -14.10 18.62 15.62
N ARG A 65 -13.66 17.81 14.64
CA ARG A 65 -12.38 17.10 14.74
C ARG A 65 -11.22 18.09 14.87
N ARG A 66 -10.31 17.83 15.79
CA ARG A 66 -9.14 18.69 16.08
C ARG A 66 -7.80 18.01 15.82
N GLU A 67 -7.77 16.69 15.84
CA GLU A 67 -6.57 15.91 15.58
C GLU A 67 -6.52 15.44 14.13
N ALA A 68 -5.30 15.31 13.60
CA ALA A 68 -5.08 14.72 12.29
C ALA A 68 -5.78 13.35 12.18
N LEU A 69 -6.31 13.04 11.00
CA LEU A 69 -6.78 11.70 10.71
C LEU A 69 -5.59 10.88 10.20
N VAL A 70 -5.15 9.90 10.97
CA VAL A 70 -4.05 9.00 10.57
C VAL A 70 -4.67 7.75 9.96
N VAL A 71 -4.32 7.47 8.71
CA VAL A 71 -4.72 6.29 7.96
C VAL A 71 -3.50 5.40 7.81
N GLU A 72 -3.43 4.33 8.60
CA GLU A 72 -2.38 3.31 8.47
C GLU A 72 -2.87 2.25 7.47
N VAL A 73 -2.06 1.92 6.47
CA VAL A 73 -2.40 0.93 5.44
C VAL A 73 -1.28 -0.10 5.33
N ASP A 74 -1.62 -1.36 5.60
CA ASP A 74 -0.78 -2.49 5.23
C ASP A 74 -1.03 -2.83 3.76
N ILE A 75 -0.06 -2.50 2.90
CA ILE A 75 -0.19 -2.72 1.46
C ILE A 75 -0.06 -4.20 1.11
N ASP A 76 0.72 -4.96 1.87
CA ASP A 76 0.91 -6.39 1.62
C ASP A 76 -0.36 -7.16 1.93
N GLU A 77 -0.99 -6.89 3.08
CA GLU A 77 -2.29 -7.48 3.44
C GLU A 77 -3.39 -7.07 2.45
N LEU A 78 -3.48 -5.77 2.13
CA LEU A 78 -4.48 -5.26 1.19
C LEU A 78 -4.34 -5.88 -0.21
N LEU A 79 -3.12 -5.99 -0.73
CA LEU A 79 -2.87 -6.60 -2.05
C LEU A 79 -3.06 -8.12 -2.02
N THR A 80 -2.87 -8.76 -0.87
CA THR A 80 -3.24 -10.16 -0.65
C THR A 80 -4.74 -10.38 -0.76
N ASP A 81 -5.54 -9.56 -0.08
CA ASP A 81 -7.00 -9.64 -0.13
C ASP A 81 -7.56 -9.38 -1.53
N MET A 82 -6.88 -8.55 -2.33
CA MET A 82 -7.24 -8.28 -3.72
C MET A 82 -6.74 -9.32 -4.72
N GLY A 83 -6.00 -10.35 -4.27
CA GLY A 83 -5.45 -11.40 -5.15
C GLY A 83 -4.30 -10.94 -6.04
N ALA A 84 -3.65 -9.80 -5.73
CA ALA A 84 -2.58 -9.25 -6.56
C ALA A 84 -1.31 -10.14 -6.58
N TRP A 85 -1.19 -11.08 -5.64
CA TRP A 85 -0.13 -12.09 -5.62
C TRP A 85 -0.30 -13.19 -6.66
N GLU A 86 -1.53 -13.51 -7.09
CA GLU A 86 -1.78 -14.66 -7.98
C GLU A 86 -0.97 -14.60 -9.29
N PRO A 87 -0.85 -13.44 -9.98
CA PRO A 87 -0.04 -13.34 -11.19
C PRO A 87 1.46 -13.48 -10.93
N TYR A 88 1.94 -13.12 -9.74
CA TYR A 88 3.35 -13.30 -9.34
C TYR A 88 3.62 -14.76 -9.01
N ASP A 89 2.72 -15.43 -8.29
CA ASP A 89 2.80 -16.86 -8.02
C ASP A 89 2.78 -17.67 -9.33
N GLU A 90 1.97 -17.25 -10.31
CA GLU A 90 1.96 -17.86 -11.64
C GLU A 90 3.29 -17.66 -12.38
N ALA A 91 3.84 -16.45 -12.35
CA ALA A 91 5.14 -16.16 -12.94
C ALA A 91 6.26 -16.99 -12.30
N SER A 92 6.31 -17.09 -10.97
CA SER A 92 7.29 -17.90 -10.24
C SER A 92 7.15 -19.39 -10.54
N ARG A 93 5.91 -19.90 -10.59
CA ARG A 93 5.65 -21.29 -11.00
C ARG A 93 6.11 -21.57 -12.43
N GLU A 94 5.95 -20.60 -13.33
CA GLU A 94 6.43 -20.72 -14.70
C GLU A 94 7.96 -20.75 -14.79
N LEU A 95 8.66 -19.87 -14.05
CA LEU A 95 10.12 -19.87 -14.00
C LEU A 95 10.67 -21.17 -13.40
N ALA A 96 10.05 -21.68 -12.33
CA ALA A 96 10.39 -22.99 -11.76
C ALA A 96 10.20 -24.13 -12.79
N ARG A 97 9.09 -24.14 -13.55
CA ARG A 97 8.92 -25.12 -14.64
C ARG A 97 10.00 -25.03 -15.71
N ARG A 98 10.43 -23.82 -16.08
CA ARG A 98 11.50 -23.60 -17.06
C ARG A 98 12.83 -24.12 -16.52
N TYR A 99 13.11 -23.91 -15.24
CA TYR A 99 14.33 -24.40 -14.58
C TYR A 99 14.37 -25.93 -14.56
N ASP A 100 13.27 -26.57 -14.14
CA ASP A 100 13.14 -28.03 -14.16
C ASP A 100 13.36 -28.62 -15.57
N ALA A 101 12.89 -27.91 -16.60
CA ALA A 101 13.03 -28.33 -17.99
C ALA A 101 14.47 -28.26 -18.54
N ILE A 102 15.39 -27.53 -17.88
CA ILE A 102 16.82 -27.55 -18.21
C ILE A 102 17.42 -28.95 -17.94
N GLY A 103 16.83 -29.70 -17.00
CA GLY A 103 17.26 -31.05 -16.66
C GLY A 103 18.59 -31.09 -15.91
N ILE A 104 18.92 -30.03 -15.16
CA ILE A 104 20.05 -30.07 -14.22
C ILE A 104 19.69 -31.02 -13.09
N ALA A 105 20.50 -32.06 -12.91
CA ALA A 105 20.28 -33.00 -11.84
C ALA A 105 20.58 -32.34 -10.48
N THR A 106 19.64 -32.45 -9.55
CA THR A 106 19.77 -31.91 -8.18
C THR A 106 19.62 -33.01 -7.16
N VAL A 107 20.30 -32.89 -6.01
CA VAL A 107 20.12 -33.78 -4.87
C VAL A 107 19.46 -32.99 -3.74
N THR A 108 18.31 -33.47 -3.27
CA THR A 108 17.56 -32.88 -2.16
C THR A 108 17.82 -33.64 -0.86
N GLY A 109 18.10 -32.93 0.23
CA GLY A 109 18.21 -33.50 1.57
C GLY A 109 19.09 -32.65 2.49
N ASP A 110 19.26 -33.12 3.73
CA ASP A 110 20.04 -32.39 4.73
C ASP A 110 21.55 -32.46 4.45
N PRO A 111 22.28 -31.33 4.54
CA PRO A 111 23.73 -31.33 4.43
C PRO A 111 24.37 -32.27 5.47
N GLY A 112 25.29 -33.14 5.01
CA GLY A 112 25.94 -34.13 5.86
C GLY A 112 25.24 -35.49 5.98
N ASP A 113 24.06 -35.69 5.38
CA ASP A 113 23.48 -37.02 5.22
C ASP A 113 24.35 -37.88 4.25
N PRO A 114 24.80 -39.09 4.65
CA PRO A 114 25.62 -39.94 3.78
C PRO A 114 25.02 -40.27 2.41
N LEU A 115 23.69 -40.33 2.29
CA LEU A 115 22.99 -40.57 1.03
C LEU A 115 22.98 -39.32 0.14
N VAL A 116 22.84 -38.14 0.73
CA VAL A 116 22.94 -36.84 0.04
C VAL A 116 24.36 -36.63 -0.48
N GLU A 117 25.36 -36.86 0.37
CA GLU A 117 26.78 -36.73 0.02
C GLU A 117 27.20 -37.68 -1.10
N GLU A 118 26.71 -38.93 -1.08
CA GLU A 118 26.96 -39.88 -2.16
C GLU A 118 26.21 -39.52 -3.44
N GLY A 119 25.00 -38.97 -3.33
CA GLY A 119 24.27 -38.39 -4.46
C GLY A 119 25.04 -37.25 -5.12
N LEU A 120 25.57 -36.31 -4.33
CA LEU A 120 26.39 -35.18 -4.78
C LEU A 120 27.63 -35.62 -5.54
N ARG A 121 28.32 -36.69 -5.10
CA ARG A 121 29.51 -37.21 -5.79
C ARG A 121 29.20 -37.85 -7.16
N ARG A 122 27.98 -38.35 -7.35
CA ARG A 122 27.56 -39.04 -8.59
C ARG A 122 26.88 -38.11 -9.59
N LEU A 123 26.59 -36.87 -9.19
CA LEU A 123 26.03 -35.87 -10.08
C LEU A 123 27.00 -35.57 -11.21
N GLU A 124 26.52 -35.68 -12.44
CA GLU A 124 27.24 -35.14 -13.58
C GLU A 124 27.16 -33.61 -13.51
N PRO A 125 28.28 -32.91 -13.79
CA PRO A 125 28.25 -31.45 -13.85
C PRO A 125 27.31 -31.01 -14.97
N ALA A 126 26.62 -29.89 -14.75
CA ALA A 126 25.83 -29.26 -15.79
C ALA A 126 26.71 -28.87 -16.99
N THR A 127 26.12 -28.89 -18.17
CA THR A 127 26.78 -28.38 -19.37
C THR A 127 26.78 -26.85 -19.38
N GLU A 128 27.73 -26.22 -20.08
CA GLU A 128 27.78 -24.75 -20.22
C GLU A 128 26.48 -24.15 -20.79
N GLU A 129 25.74 -24.91 -21.60
CA GLU A 129 24.41 -24.51 -22.08
C GLU A 129 23.39 -24.51 -20.96
N GLN A 130 23.35 -25.56 -20.15
CA GLN A 130 22.44 -25.67 -19.01
C GLN A 130 22.73 -24.60 -17.96
N ASP A 131 24.00 -24.34 -17.66
CA ASP A 131 24.40 -23.25 -16.75
C ASP A 131 23.90 -21.90 -17.27
N ARG A 132 24.12 -21.60 -18.57
CA ARG A 132 23.66 -20.33 -19.16
C ARG A 132 22.14 -20.17 -19.14
N GLN A 133 21.41 -21.28 -19.34
CA GLN A 133 19.95 -21.27 -19.24
C GLN A 133 19.49 -21.05 -17.80
N ALA A 134 20.15 -21.69 -16.83
CA ALA A 134 19.85 -21.51 -15.41
C ALA A 134 20.12 -20.07 -14.96
N ASP A 135 21.26 -19.50 -15.36
CA ASP A 135 21.60 -18.10 -15.10
C ASP A 135 20.55 -17.15 -15.69
N SER A 136 20.09 -17.40 -16.92
CA SER A 136 19.04 -16.58 -17.55
C SER A 136 17.70 -16.66 -16.81
N ILE A 137 17.36 -17.79 -16.18
CA ILE A 137 16.15 -17.92 -15.37
C ILE A 137 16.33 -17.19 -14.03
N ALA A 138 17.48 -17.36 -13.37
CA ALA A 138 17.79 -16.67 -12.12
C ALA A 138 17.72 -15.14 -12.29
N GLU A 139 18.21 -14.61 -13.42
CA GLU A 139 18.08 -13.18 -13.74
C GLU A 139 16.61 -12.76 -13.89
N LEU A 140 15.75 -13.60 -14.48
CA LEU A 140 14.32 -13.32 -14.58
C LEU A 140 13.62 -13.37 -13.22
N GLU A 141 14.02 -14.27 -12.33
CA GLU A 141 13.49 -14.34 -10.96
C GLU A 141 13.85 -13.08 -10.16
N GLU A 142 15.11 -12.64 -10.22
CA GLU A 142 15.55 -11.40 -9.58
C GLU A 142 14.75 -10.19 -10.11
N ARG A 143 14.64 -10.05 -11.44
CA ARG A 143 13.86 -8.98 -12.07
C ARG A 143 12.36 -9.06 -11.75
N LEU A 144 11.82 -10.26 -11.55
CA LEU A 144 10.43 -10.45 -11.16
C LEU A 144 10.19 -9.91 -9.75
N GLU A 145 11.09 -10.18 -8.81
CA GLU A 145 11.02 -9.65 -7.45
C GLU A 145 11.20 -8.12 -7.41
N GLU A 146 12.17 -7.60 -8.17
CA GLU A 146 12.33 -6.15 -8.31
C GLU A 146 11.07 -5.48 -8.86
N GLN A 147 10.46 -6.09 -9.89
CA GLN A 147 9.20 -5.59 -10.46
C GLN A 147 8.07 -5.64 -9.42
N ARG A 148 7.99 -6.69 -8.57
CA ARG A 148 7.00 -6.79 -7.49
C ARG A 148 7.13 -5.64 -6.49
N LEU A 149 8.34 -5.39 -6.00
CA LEU A 149 8.62 -4.29 -5.08
C LEU A 149 8.27 -2.92 -5.68
N GLN A 150 8.60 -2.71 -6.97
CA GLN A 150 8.26 -1.49 -7.69
C GLN A 150 6.75 -1.31 -7.86
N ASP A 151 6.04 -2.38 -8.17
CA ASP A 151 4.59 -2.41 -8.33
C ASP A 151 3.89 -2.10 -7.00
N TRP A 152 4.33 -2.68 -5.89
CA TRP A 152 3.77 -2.45 -4.55
C TRP A 152 3.98 -1.01 -4.12
N ALA A 153 5.20 -0.50 -4.29
CA ALA A 153 5.52 0.88 -3.98
C ALA A 153 4.72 1.86 -4.86
N SER A 154 4.45 1.51 -6.12
CA SER A 154 3.66 2.34 -7.03
C SER A 154 2.18 2.36 -6.66
N TYR A 155 1.61 1.19 -6.34
CA TYR A 155 0.25 1.08 -5.86
C TYR A 155 0.06 1.83 -4.53
N GLY A 156 0.98 1.66 -3.57
CA GLY A 156 0.92 2.38 -2.29
C GLY A 156 0.92 3.90 -2.46
N ARG A 157 1.74 4.45 -3.36
CA ARG A 157 1.72 5.89 -3.68
C ARG A 157 0.40 6.32 -4.34
N ALA A 158 -0.13 5.53 -5.26
CA ALA A 158 -1.38 5.83 -5.94
C ALA A 158 -2.57 5.80 -4.96
N LEU A 159 -2.62 4.79 -4.10
CA LEU A 159 -3.62 4.65 -3.05
C LEU A 159 -3.55 5.81 -2.06
N GLN A 160 -2.35 6.20 -1.61
CA GLN A 160 -2.17 7.37 -0.76
C GLN A 160 -2.78 8.63 -1.41
N ALA A 161 -2.46 8.89 -2.68
CA ALA A 161 -3.02 10.04 -3.40
C ALA A 161 -4.55 9.95 -3.52
N ALA A 162 -5.11 8.75 -3.71
CA ALA A 162 -6.55 8.53 -3.79
C ALA A 162 -7.24 8.78 -2.43
N VAL A 163 -6.65 8.34 -1.32
CA VAL A 163 -7.16 8.62 0.04
C VAL A 163 -7.13 10.11 0.34
N GLU A 164 -6.02 10.80 0.03
CA GLU A 164 -5.90 12.25 0.23
C GLU A 164 -6.92 13.02 -0.64
N ALA A 165 -7.15 12.58 -1.87
CA ALA A 165 -8.14 13.18 -2.77
C ALA A 165 -9.59 12.93 -2.32
N GLU A 166 -9.91 11.75 -1.76
CA GLU A 166 -11.22 11.47 -1.15
C GLU A 166 -11.42 12.31 0.11
N ALA A 167 -10.42 12.37 0.99
CA ALA A 167 -10.47 13.19 2.18
C ALA A 167 -10.70 14.68 1.86
N GLY A 168 -10.06 15.20 0.82
CA GLY A 168 -10.27 16.58 0.36
C GLY A 168 -11.68 16.85 -0.19
N ARG A 169 -12.47 15.82 -0.50
CA ARG A 169 -13.87 15.94 -0.92
C ARG A 169 -14.85 15.86 0.24
N LEU A 170 -14.43 15.42 1.43
CA LEU A 170 -15.30 15.31 2.60
C LEU A 170 -15.61 16.69 3.16
N ALA A 171 -16.90 17.06 3.13
CA ALA A 171 -17.37 18.27 3.80
C ALA A 171 -17.14 18.15 5.32
N GLY A 172 -16.65 19.23 5.92
CA GLY A 172 -16.44 19.34 7.37
C GLY A 172 -15.11 18.77 7.89
N LEU A 173 -14.34 18.01 7.11
CA LEU A 173 -13.02 17.53 7.54
C LEU A 173 -11.95 18.63 7.36
N ALA A 174 -11.74 19.43 8.40
CA ALA A 174 -10.77 20.56 8.36
C ALA A 174 -9.34 20.20 8.81
N VAL A 175 -9.15 19.00 9.34
CA VAL A 175 -7.86 18.51 9.85
C VAL A 175 -7.05 17.83 8.74
N PRO A 176 -5.71 17.83 8.82
CA PRO A 176 -4.89 17.08 7.86
C PRO A 176 -5.17 15.59 7.95
N VAL A 177 -5.19 14.93 6.78
CA VAL A 177 -5.17 13.47 6.67
C VAL A 177 -3.74 13.02 6.39
N ILE A 178 -3.23 12.13 7.23
CA ILE A 178 -1.88 11.59 7.16
C ILE A 178 -2.01 10.12 6.79
N VAL A 179 -1.65 9.77 5.56
CA VAL A 179 -1.62 8.38 5.10
C VAL A 179 -0.23 7.81 5.34
N ARG A 180 -0.18 6.62 5.93
CA ARG A 180 1.04 5.88 6.21
C ARG A 180 0.93 4.50 5.59
N VAL A 181 1.65 4.34 4.51
CA VAL A 181 1.76 3.08 3.77
C VAL A 181 2.88 2.26 4.39
N GLN A 182 2.55 1.07 4.88
CA GLN A 182 3.47 0.09 5.43
C GLN A 182 3.61 -1.08 4.44
N GLN A 183 4.85 -1.53 4.22
CA GLN A 183 5.16 -2.70 3.37
C GLN A 183 5.45 -3.96 4.20
N GLU A 184 5.61 -3.82 5.52
CA GLU A 184 5.76 -4.93 6.44
C GLU A 184 4.68 -4.79 7.51
N ALA A 185 3.97 -5.88 7.80
CA ALA A 185 2.96 -5.93 8.83
C ALA A 185 3.57 -5.48 10.17
N SER A 186 3.29 -4.23 10.55
CA SER A 186 3.64 -3.78 11.89
C SER A 186 2.78 -4.59 12.86
N ARG A 187 3.42 -5.46 13.65
CA ARG A 187 2.82 -6.13 14.81
C ARG A 187 2.21 -5.17 15.85
N ALA A 188 2.28 -3.85 15.61
CA ALA A 188 1.67 -2.80 16.41
C ALA A 188 0.35 -2.28 15.82
N ALA A 189 -0.44 -3.11 15.14
CA ALA A 189 -1.87 -2.85 14.99
C ALA A 189 -2.54 -2.95 16.37
N ASP A 190 -2.31 -1.93 17.17
CA ASP A 190 -2.87 -1.73 18.50
C ASP A 190 -4.38 -1.58 18.34
N GLU A 191 -5.14 -2.30 19.18
CA GLU A 191 -6.61 -2.39 19.21
C GLU A 191 -7.29 -1.04 19.59
N ARG A 192 -6.95 0.06 18.90
CA ARG A 192 -7.48 1.39 19.20
C ARG A 192 -8.68 1.75 18.34
N THR A 193 -9.83 1.40 18.92
CA THR A 193 -11.09 2.17 18.93
C THR A 193 -12.01 2.10 17.70
N CYS A 194 -13.14 1.43 17.93
CA CYS A 194 -14.21 0.92 17.06
C CYS A 194 -15.04 1.94 16.23
N ALA A 195 -14.62 3.21 16.06
CA ALA A 195 -15.44 4.16 15.27
C ALA A 195 -14.67 5.06 14.29
N THR A 196 -13.37 5.26 14.47
CA THR A 196 -12.51 5.83 13.41
C THR A 196 -12.40 4.87 12.22
N TRP A 197 -12.60 3.57 12.46
CA TRP A 197 -12.80 2.54 11.44
C TRP A 197 -13.87 2.96 10.42
N GLY A 198 -15.02 3.50 10.82
CA GLY A 198 -16.06 3.87 9.84
C GLY A 198 -15.59 4.91 8.80
N LEU A 199 -14.87 5.94 9.24
CA LEU A 199 -14.35 6.98 8.33
C LEU A 199 -13.13 6.48 7.54
N ILE A 200 -12.21 5.79 8.20
CA ILE A 200 -11.00 5.25 7.57
C ILE A 200 -11.39 4.19 6.54
N ASP A 201 -12.26 3.25 6.89
CA ASP A 201 -12.77 2.20 6.01
C ASP A 201 -13.53 2.81 4.82
N GLN A 202 -14.31 3.88 5.02
CA GLN A 202 -14.96 4.59 3.92
C GLN A 202 -13.92 5.18 2.96
N LEU A 203 -12.92 5.91 3.47
CA LEU A 203 -11.85 6.49 2.67
C LEU A 203 -11.09 5.40 1.90
N LEU A 204 -10.70 4.32 2.60
CA LEU A 204 -9.97 3.21 2.00
C LEU A 204 -10.80 2.46 0.98
N THR A 205 -12.08 2.19 1.26
CA THR A 205 -12.98 1.50 0.32
C THR A 205 -13.08 2.27 -0.99
N VAL A 206 -13.30 3.59 -0.93
CA VAL A 206 -13.40 4.40 -2.15
C VAL A 206 -12.04 4.50 -2.86
N ALA A 207 -10.96 4.72 -2.10
CA ALA A 207 -9.62 4.83 -2.66
C ALA A 207 -9.18 3.54 -3.37
N VAL A 208 -9.43 2.37 -2.77
CA VAL A 208 -9.15 1.06 -3.37
C VAL A 208 -9.92 0.87 -4.68
N GLN A 209 -11.21 1.24 -4.72
CA GLN A 209 -12.03 1.08 -5.92
C GLN A 209 -11.53 1.89 -7.12
N VAL A 210 -10.89 3.04 -6.88
CA VAL A 210 -10.39 3.93 -7.95
C VAL A 210 -8.91 3.75 -8.25
N THR A 211 -8.18 3.00 -7.42
CA THR A 211 -6.74 2.75 -7.61
C THR A 211 -6.56 1.49 -8.46
N GLU A 212 -5.97 1.64 -9.64
CA GLU A 212 -5.69 0.50 -10.51
C GLU A 212 -4.70 -0.47 -9.87
N LEU A 213 -4.97 -1.78 -10.00
CA LEU A 213 -4.02 -2.80 -9.58
C LEU A 213 -2.71 -2.69 -10.37
N PRO A 214 -1.56 -3.05 -9.75
CA PRO A 214 -0.28 -3.02 -10.43
C PRO A 214 -0.26 -3.81 -11.73
N GLY A 215 0.55 -3.36 -12.68
CA GLY A 215 0.70 -4.03 -13.99
C GLY A 215 -0.47 -3.86 -14.96
N GLY A 216 -1.55 -3.16 -14.59
CA GLY A 216 -2.66 -2.83 -15.51
C GLY A 216 -3.32 -4.07 -16.13
N GLY A 217 -3.38 -5.17 -15.37
CA GLY A 217 -3.92 -6.46 -15.83
C GLY A 217 -2.99 -7.28 -16.72
N ARG A 218 -1.73 -6.85 -16.93
CA ARG A 218 -0.74 -7.63 -17.69
C ARG A 218 0.05 -8.55 -16.76
N PRO A 219 0.24 -9.85 -17.11
CA PRO A 219 1.04 -10.76 -16.32
C PRO A 219 2.47 -10.24 -16.09
N PRO A 220 3.01 -10.36 -14.85
CA PRO A 220 4.35 -9.87 -14.50
C PRO A 220 5.47 -10.37 -15.43
N LEU A 221 5.49 -11.67 -15.74
CA LEU A 221 6.54 -12.27 -16.56
C LEU A 221 6.52 -11.73 -17.99
N SER A 222 5.34 -11.53 -18.58
CA SER A 222 5.21 -10.97 -19.93
C SER A 222 5.74 -9.54 -20.04
N ARG A 223 5.67 -8.74 -18.96
CA ARG A 223 6.24 -7.37 -18.94
C ARG A 223 7.77 -7.38 -19.03
N LEU A 224 8.42 -8.36 -18.40
CA LEU A 224 9.88 -8.51 -18.39
C LEU A 224 10.42 -9.05 -19.72
N GLU A 225 9.67 -9.95 -20.36
CA GLU A 225 10.05 -10.56 -21.64
C GLU A 225 10.00 -9.55 -22.80
N VAL A 226 9.05 -8.62 -22.76
CA VAL A 226 8.94 -7.53 -23.75
C VAL A 226 10.09 -6.53 -23.62
N THR A 227 10.53 -6.22 -22.39
CA THR A 227 11.66 -5.30 -22.16
C THR A 227 13.01 -5.92 -22.55
N GLY A 228 13.17 -7.24 -22.42
CA GLY A 228 14.37 -7.95 -22.87
C GLY A 228 14.62 -7.87 -24.39
N HIS A 229 13.56 -7.82 -25.20
CA HIS A 229 13.68 -7.73 -26.67
C HIS A 229 14.05 -6.33 -27.19
N ALA A 230 13.85 -5.28 -26.39
CA ALA A 230 14.20 -3.91 -26.78
C ALA A 230 15.70 -3.60 -26.65
N SER A 231 16.47 -4.39 -25.89
CA SER A 231 17.90 -4.17 -25.67
C SER A 231 18.80 -4.80 -26.76
N GLY A 232 18.26 -5.65 -27.64
CA GLY A 232 19.02 -6.37 -28.67
C GLY A 232 19.09 -5.72 -30.05
N ALA A 233 18.44 -4.58 -30.27
CA ALA A 233 18.26 -3.99 -31.60
C ALA A 233 18.83 -2.56 -31.71
N ALA A 234 20.12 -2.37 -31.47
CA ALA A 234 20.81 -1.13 -31.83
C ALA A 234 22.31 -1.35 -32.11
N GLN A 235 22.64 -2.18 -33.10
CA GLN A 235 23.92 -2.06 -33.80
C GLN A 235 23.62 -1.51 -35.22
N PRO A 236 23.88 -0.23 -35.52
CA PRO A 236 23.71 0.27 -36.87
C PRO A 236 24.77 -0.33 -37.79
N PRO A 237 24.44 -0.63 -39.07
CA PRO A 237 25.40 -1.17 -40.01
C PRO A 237 26.50 -0.14 -40.28
N ALA A 238 27.75 -0.52 -40.01
CA ALA A 238 28.92 0.19 -40.48
C ALA A 238 29.00 -0.03 -41.99
N ASP A 239 28.59 0.97 -42.77
CA ASP A 239 28.74 0.91 -44.21
C ASP A 239 29.36 2.18 -44.79
N SER A 240 30.30 1.92 -45.69
CA SER A 240 30.79 2.78 -46.78
C SER A 240 31.61 4.03 -46.43
N ALA A 241 32.93 3.81 -46.36
CA ALA A 241 33.92 4.82 -46.68
C ALA A 241 33.99 5.06 -48.21
N GLY A 242 33.90 6.33 -48.63
CA GLY A 242 34.38 6.81 -49.92
C GLY A 242 33.61 8.03 -50.44
N PRO A 243 34.18 8.89 -51.31
CA PRO A 243 35.57 9.37 -51.36
C PRO A 243 35.67 10.91 -51.31
N SER A 244 36.86 11.40 -50.95
CA SER A 244 37.24 12.82 -51.00
C SER A 244 37.14 13.41 -52.41
N ALA A 245 36.63 14.65 -52.49
CA ALA A 245 36.86 15.57 -53.60
C ALA A 245 37.00 17.02 -53.07
N PRO A 246 37.62 17.95 -53.84
CA PRO A 246 38.61 18.88 -53.31
C PRO A 246 38.08 20.28 -52.99
N GLY A 247 38.80 20.94 -52.08
CA GLY A 247 38.56 22.32 -51.68
C GLY A 247 38.79 23.33 -52.82
N ARG A 248 37.92 24.33 -52.84
CA ARG A 248 38.08 25.60 -53.54
C ARG A 248 38.39 26.69 -52.51
N THR A 249 39.21 27.64 -52.98
CA THR A 249 39.70 28.90 -52.40
C THR A 249 40.70 28.80 -51.28
#